data_AF-A0A6F9ATP8-F1
#
_entry.id   AF-A0A6F9ATP8-F1
#
_cell.length_a   1.000
_cell.length_b   1.000
_cell.length_c   1.000
_cell.angle_alpha   90.00
_cell.angle_beta   90.00
_cell.angle_gamma   90.00
#
_symmetry.space_group_name_H-M   'P 1'
#
loop_
_entity.id
_entity.type
_entity.pdbx_description
1 polymer ?
#
loop_
_entity_poly.entity_id
_entity_poly.type
_entity_poly.pdbx_seq_one_letter_code
_entity_poly.pdbx_strand_id
1 'polypeptide(L)'
;MEQSLAASYDKGRDIKKRLESLPFKPQEEMFTSLCKAAFSNAVTGGKFHPYKDYQTYYPDWTITGDASVEASDYWKYVMARFNERIATDRGGSTLPADLPEDWKALTPDDAMKSLKESFNMK
;
A
#
# COMPACT_ATOMS: atom_id res chain seq x y z
N MET A 1 11.21 15.89 25.61
CA MET A 1 10.46 14.67 25.23
C MET A 1 10.64 14.36 23.74
N GLU A 2 10.63 15.37 22.86
CA GLU A 2 10.97 15.21 21.44
C GLU A 2 12.45 14.81 21.19
N GLN A 3 13.41 15.38 21.94
CA GLN A 3 14.83 15.03 21.79
C GLN A 3 15.17 13.58 22.24
N SER A 4 14.33 12.95 23.08
CA SER A 4 14.54 11.56 23.51
C SER A 4 14.06 10.53 22.49
N LEU A 5 13.13 10.88 21.59
CA LEU A 5 12.72 9.99 20.51
C LEU A 5 13.78 9.91 19.40
N ALA A 6 14.38 11.04 19.02
CA ALA A 6 15.44 11.09 18.00
C ALA A 6 16.69 10.30 18.42
N ALA A 7 17.11 10.41 19.69
CA ALA A 7 18.26 9.65 20.23
C ALA A 7 18.00 8.13 20.32
N SER A 8 16.73 7.70 20.40
CA SER A 8 16.36 6.28 20.34
C SER A 8 16.35 5.73 18.90
N TYR A 9 16.17 6.61 17.92
CA TYR A 9 16.10 6.28 16.49
C TYR A 9 17.48 6.13 15.84
N ASP A 10 18.52 6.74 16.42
CA ASP A 10 19.89 6.72 15.89
C ASP A 10 20.70 5.44 16.26
N LYS A 11 20.10 4.51 17.01
CA LYS A 11 20.65 3.15 17.20
C LYS A 11 20.22 2.20 16.09
N GLY A 12 20.39 2.63 14.83
CA GLY A 12 20.16 1.88 13.59
C GLY A 12 21.12 0.72 13.39
N ARG A 13 21.32 -0.14 14.39
CA ARG A 13 22.16 -1.34 14.29
C ARG A 13 21.48 -2.66 14.63
N ASP A 14 20.20 -2.66 14.98
CA ASP A 14 19.55 -3.96 15.24
C ASP A 14 18.04 -4.00 15.00
N ILE A 15 17.55 -3.21 14.06
CA ILE A 15 16.17 -3.37 13.57
C ILE A 15 15.99 -4.80 13.02
N LYS A 16 17.01 -5.34 12.35
CA LYS A 16 16.99 -6.70 11.80
C LYS A 16 16.83 -7.79 12.88
N LYS A 17 17.65 -7.82 13.94
CA LYS A 17 17.45 -8.82 15.02
C LYS A 17 16.16 -8.61 15.78
N ARG A 18 15.68 -7.37 15.89
CA ARG A 18 14.42 -7.06 16.56
C ARG A 18 13.22 -7.56 15.76
N LEU A 19 13.29 -7.51 14.43
CA LEU A 19 12.29 -8.11 13.53
C LEU A 19 12.34 -9.65 13.58
N GLU A 20 13.55 -10.23 13.63
CA GLU A 20 13.76 -11.68 13.70
C GLU A 20 13.33 -12.31 15.05
N SER A 21 13.20 -11.51 16.11
CA SER A 21 12.81 -11.96 17.46
C SER A 21 11.32 -11.79 17.78
N LEU A 22 10.52 -11.27 16.85
CA LEU A 22 9.08 -11.15 17.04
C LEU A 22 8.40 -12.52 16.91
N PRO A 23 7.39 -12.83 17.74
CA PRO A 23 6.69 -14.12 17.74
C PRO A 23 5.77 -14.32 16.52
N PHE A 24 5.68 -13.31 15.66
CA PHE A 24 5.00 -13.34 14.37
C PHE A 24 6.00 -12.91 13.29
N LYS A 25 5.98 -13.57 12.13
CA LYS A 25 6.73 -13.09 10.96
C LYS A 25 6.09 -11.77 10.53
N PRO A 26 6.77 -10.62 10.59
CA PRO A 26 6.22 -9.39 10.07
C PRO A 26 5.97 -9.59 8.57
N GLN A 27 5.06 -8.81 7.99
CA GLN A 27 4.70 -8.78 6.56
C GLN A 27 5.88 -8.37 5.62
N GLU A 28 7.12 -8.65 6.03
CA GLU A 28 8.38 -8.44 5.32
C GLU A 28 8.37 -9.12 3.95
N GLU A 29 7.77 -10.28 3.72
CA GLU A 29 7.75 -10.82 2.34
C GLU A 29 7.02 -9.87 1.36
N MET A 30 5.93 -9.22 1.77
CA MET A 30 5.24 -8.21 0.98
C MET A 30 6.06 -6.90 0.91
N PHE A 31 6.55 -6.41 2.05
CA PHE A 31 7.25 -5.12 2.13
C PHE A 31 8.65 -5.15 1.49
N THR A 32 9.39 -6.24 1.68
CA THR A 32 10.70 -6.52 1.04
C THR A 32 10.54 -6.85 -0.45
N SER A 33 9.43 -7.49 -0.87
CA SER A 33 9.12 -7.67 -2.31
C SER A 33 8.81 -6.32 -2.99
N LEU A 34 8.02 -5.45 -2.34
CA LEU A 34 7.78 -4.08 -2.81
C LEU A 34 9.07 -3.25 -2.92
N CYS A 35 10.03 -3.47 -2.03
CA CYS A 35 11.34 -2.81 -2.06
C CYS A 35 12.27 -3.29 -3.19
N LYS A 36 11.95 -4.39 -3.89
CA LYS A 36 12.66 -4.82 -5.12
C LYS A 36 12.05 -4.21 -6.39
N ALA A 37 10.83 -3.70 -6.30
CA ALA A 37 10.17 -3.11 -7.44
C ALA A 37 10.71 -1.70 -7.69
N ALA A 38 10.71 -1.30 -8.96
CA ALA A 38 11.23 -0.01 -9.40
C ALA A 38 10.20 0.70 -10.28
N PHE A 39 10.23 2.03 -10.27
CA PHE A 39 9.43 2.87 -11.14
C PHE A 39 10.31 3.54 -12.19
N SER A 40 9.72 3.80 -13.34
CA SER A 40 10.32 4.56 -14.43
C SER A 40 9.24 5.41 -15.09
N ASN A 41 9.52 6.69 -15.29
CA ASN A 41 8.61 7.63 -15.93
C ASN A 41 9.38 8.79 -16.57
N ALA A 42 8.66 9.80 -17.06
CA ALA A 42 9.26 10.97 -17.70
C ALA A 42 10.19 11.77 -16.75
N VAL A 43 9.85 11.85 -15.46
CA VAL A 43 10.64 12.58 -14.44
C VAL A 43 11.94 11.85 -14.12
N THR A 44 11.94 10.51 -14.17
CA THR A 44 13.18 9.71 -14.05
C THR A 44 13.97 9.59 -15.36
N GLY A 45 13.52 10.25 -16.43
CA GLY A 45 14.12 10.12 -17.76
C GLY A 45 14.09 8.68 -18.29
N GLY A 46 13.08 7.90 -17.91
CA GLY A 46 12.94 6.50 -18.30
C GLY A 46 13.85 5.52 -17.56
N LYS A 47 14.61 5.98 -16.55
CA LYS A 47 15.44 5.11 -15.72
C LYS A 47 14.63 4.51 -14.58
N PHE A 48 14.93 3.25 -14.26
CA PHE A 48 14.30 2.55 -13.16
C PHE A 48 14.95 2.93 -11.83
N HIS A 49 14.14 3.38 -10.87
CA HIS A 49 14.55 3.69 -9.52
C HIS A 49 13.70 2.91 -8.51
N PRO A 50 14.29 2.43 -7.40
CA PRO A 50 13.52 1.77 -6.35
C PRO A 50 12.36 2.64 -5.87
N TYR A 51 11.18 2.05 -5.62
CA TYR A 51 10.02 2.82 -5.13
C TYR A 51 10.31 3.59 -3.85
N LYS A 52 11.16 3.07 -2.96
CA LYS A 52 11.58 3.74 -1.73
C LYS A 52 12.30 5.08 -1.97
N ASP A 53 12.84 5.31 -3.17
CA ASP A 53 13.62 6.51 -3.50
C ASP A 53 12.73 7.59 -4.16
N TYR A 54 11.40 7.42 -4.15
CA TYR A 54 10.45 8.33 -4.81
C TYR A 54 10.62 9.80 -4.41
N GLN A 55 10.99 10.08 -3.15
CA GLN A 55 11.17 11.44 -2.65
C GLN A 55 12.33 12.19 -3.33
N THR A 56 13.27 11.49 -3.97
CA THR A 56 14.31 12.12 -4.80
C THR A 56 13.72 12.86 -6.00
N TYR A 57 12.58 12.37 -6.51
CA TYR A 57 11.89 12.91 -7.68
C TYR A 57 10.62 13.68 -7.31
N TYR A 58 10.02 13.34 -6.18
CA TYR A 58 8.78 13.91 -5.65
C TYR A 58 8.96 14.30 -4.18
N PRO A 59 9.73 15.37 -3.88
CA PRO A 59 10.10 15.73 -2.51
C PRO A 59 8.90 16.10 -1.64
N ASP A 60 7.84 16.62 -2.24
CA ASP A 60 6.61 17.00 -1.54
C ASP A 60 5.70 15.81 -1.23
N TRP A 61 6.01 14.63 -1.77
CA TRP A 61 5.19 13.44 -1.54
C TRP A 61 5.59 12.78 -0.22
N THR A 62 4.59 12.56 0.63
CA THR A 62 4.74 11.76 1.84
C THR A 62 3.76 10.60 1.77
N ILE A 63 4.26 9.44 1.34
CA ILE A 63 3.51 8.18 1.32
C ILE A 63 3.76 7.50 2.66
N THR A 64 2.96 7.84 3.67
CA THR A 64 2.97 7.10 4.94
C THR A 64 2.31 5.75 4.73
N GLY A 65 2.92 4.68 5.24
CA GLY A 65 2.22 3.41 5.37
C GLY A 65 1.00 3.60 6.26
N ASP A 66 -0.18 3.26 5.77
CA ASP A 66 -1.39 3.30 6.57
C ASP A 66 -1.38 2.11 7.54
N ALA A 67 -1.21 2.39 8.83
CA ALA A 67 -1.22 1.37 9.87
C ALA A 67 -2.63 0.78 10.10
N SER A 68 -3.68 1.38 9.54
CA SER A 68 -5.04 0.85 9.62
C SER A 68 -5.29 -0.32 8.66
N VAL A 69 -4.43 -0.55 7.64
CA VAL A 69 -4.31 -1.71 6.71
C VAL A 69 -5.61 -2.22 6.05
N GLU A 70 -6.78 -1.74 6.43
CA GLU A 70 -8.05 -2.14 5.86
C GLU A 70 -8.41 -1.20 4.72
N ALA A 71 -8.59 -1.80 3.53
CA ALA A 71 -9.17 -1.08 2.41
C ALA A 71 -10.56 -0.54 2.81
N SER A 72 -10.91 0.65 2.33
CA SER A 72 -12.26 1.16 2.50
C SER A 72 -13.27 0.25 1.80
N ASP A 73 -14.50 0.18 2.33
CA ASP A 73 -15.54 -0.67 1.73
C ASP A 73 -15.85 -0.25 0.29
N TYR A 74 -15.63 1.01 -0.06
CA TYR A 74 -15.63 1.47 -1.45
C TYR A 74 -14.62 0.70 -2.32
N TRP A 75 -13.34 0.67 -1.94
CA TRP A 75 -12.32 0.00 -2.75
C TRP A 75 -12.48 -1.51 -2.75
N LYS A 76 -12.91 -2.10 -1.63
CA LYS A 76 -13.26 -3.53 -1.56
C LYS A 76 -14.37 -3.87 -2.56
N TYR A 77 -15.44 -3.07 -2.59
CA TYR A 77 -16.56 -3.23 -3.51
C TYR A 77 -16.15 -3.01 -4.98
N VAL A 78 -15.36 -1.97 -5.27
CA VAL A 78 -14.84 -1.72 -6.63
C VAL A 78 -14.01 -2.90 -7.12
N MET A 79 -13.09 -3.40 -6.29
CA MET A 79 -12.29 -4.55 -6.64
C MET A 79 -13.16 -5.79 -6.83
N ALA A 80 -14.09 -6.09 -5.92
CA ALA A 80 -14.99 -7.23 -6.05
C ALA A 80 -15.83 -7.19 -7.34
N ARG A 81 -16.35 -6.01 -7.71
CA ARG A 81 -17.25 -5.84 -8.86
C ARG A 81 -16.54 -5.75 -10.21
N PHE A 82 -15.33 -5.18 -10.24
CA PHE A 82 -14.62 -4.88 -11.49
C PHE A 82 -13.33 -5.67 -11.68
N ASN A 83 -13.01 -6.62 -10.79
CA ASN A 83 -11.77 -7.40 -10.79
C ASN A 83 -11.38 -7.95 -12.17
N GLU A 84 -12.32 -8.64 -12.82
CA GLU A 84 -12.09 -9.30 -14.11
C GLU A 84 -11.81 -8.29 -15.23
N ARG A 85 -12.55 -7.19 -15.22
CA ARG A 85 -12.36 -6.11 -16.20
C ARG A 85 -11.01 -5.44 -16.00
N ILE A 86 -10.64 -5.13 -14.77
CA ILE A 86 -9.34 -4.52 -14.44
C ILE A 86 -8.19 -5.43 -14.91
N ALA A 87 -8.31 -6.74 -14.71
CA ALA A 87 -7.32 -7.71 -15.17
C ALA A 87 -7.24 -7.78 -16.70
N THR A 88 -8.39 -7.78 -17.38
CA THR A 88 -8.48 -7.83 -18.84
C THR A 88 -7.91 -6.56 -19.50
N ASP A 89 -8.25 -5.38 -18.99
CA ASP A 89 -7.82 -4.09 -19.52
C ASP A 89 -6.29 -3.92 -19.48
N ARG A 90 -5.58 -4.72 -18.66
CA ARG A 90 -4.11 -4.78 -18.64
C ARG A 90 -3.49 -5.67 -19.73
N GLY A 91 -4.27 -6.07 -20.73
CA GLY A 91 -3.78 -6.83 -21.88
C GLY A 91 -3.89 -8.34 -21.73
N GLY A 92 -4.82 -8.82 -20.88
CA GLY A 92 -5.21 -10.23 -20.79
C GLY A 92 -4.17 -11.21 -20.22
N SER A 93 -2.92 -10.77 -20.00
CA SER A 93 -1.87 -11.55 -19.33
C SER A 93 -1.97 -11.48 -17.80
N THR A 94 -2.81 -10.59 -17.28
CA THR A 94 -3.04 -10.44 -15.83
C THR A 94 -4.27 -11.24 -15.44
N LEU A 95 -4.15 -12.06 -14.39
CA LEU A 95 -5.28 -12.78 -13.82
C LEU A 95 -6.03 -11.88 -12.83
N PRO A 96 -7.37 -12.03 -12.69
CA PRO A 96 -8.12 -11.40 -11.61
C PRO A 96 -7.53 -11.77 -10.25
N ALA A 97 -7.59 -10.86 -9.29
CA ALA A 97 -7.11 -11.14 -7.94
C ALA A 97 -8.00 -12.19 -7.25
N ASP A 98 -7.42 -13.04 -6.40
CA ASP A 98 -8.20 -13.88 -5.50
C ASP A 98 -8.68 -13.02 -4.31
N LEU A 99 -9.99 -12.73 -4.27
CA LEU A 99 -10.58 -11.77 -3.33
C LEU A 99 -11.33 -12.49 -2.21
N PRO A 100 -11.27 -11.99 -0.96
CA PRO A 100 -12.07 -12.54 0.14
C PRO A 100 -13.57 -12.52 -0.16
N GLU A 101 -14.29 -13.55 0.29
CA GLU A 101 -15.72 -13.67 0.02
C GLU A 101 -16.52 -12.51 0.64
N ASP A 102 -16.09 -12.01 1.80
CA ASP A 102 -16.69 -10.86 2.47
C ASP A 102 -16.67 -9.58 1.61
N TRP A 103 -15.71 -9.43 0.70
CA TRP A 103 -15.68 -8.27 -0.22
C TRP A 103 -16.79 -8.36 -1.26
N LYS A 104 -17.18 -9.58 -1.67
CA LYS A 104 -18.26 -9.82 -2.64
C LYS A 104 -19.64 -9.60 -2.02
N ALA A 105 -19.75 -9.66 -0.70
CA ALA A 105 -20.98 -9.41 0.05
C ALA A 105 -21.33 -7.91 0.18
N LEU A 106 -20.38 -7.01 -0.10
CA LEU A 106 -20.58 -5.56 0.01
C LEU A 106 -21.62 -5.06 -0.99
N THR A 107 -22.49 -4.17 -0.51
CA THR A 107 -23.52 -3.56 -1.35
C THR A 107 -23.05 -2.21 -1.91
N PRO A 108 -23.70 -1.70 -2.98
CA PRO A 108 -23.45 -0.35 -3.47
C PRO A 108 -23.66 0.73 -2.40
N ASP A 109 -24.57 0.49 -1.44
CA ASP A 109 -24.87 1.43 -0.36
C ASP A 109 -23.74 1.48 0.66
N ASP A 110 -23.13 0.33 1.00
CA ASP A 110 -21.95 0.28 1.88
C ASP A 110 -20.78 1.04 1.25
N ALA A 111 -20.54 0.82 -0.05
CA ALA A 111 -19.52 1.52 -0.80
C ALA A 111 -19.76 3.04 -0.85
N MET A 112 -21.01 3.47 -1.07
CA MET A 112 -21.39 4.88 -1.11
C MET A 112 -21.23 5.55 0.27
N LYS A 113 -21.64 4.87 1.34
CA LYS A 113 -21.47 5.37 2.71
C LYS A 113 -20.00 5.57 3.03
N SER A 114 -19.17 4.55 2.79
CA SER A 114 -17.72 4.60 3.01
C SER A 114 -17.06 5.73 2.20
N LEU A 115 -17.48 5.94 0.95
CA LEU A 115 -16.99 7.03 0.11
C LEU A 115 -17.34 8.40 0.69
N LYS A 116 -18.59 8.62 1.13
CA LYS A 116 -19.00 9.89 1.73
C LYS A 116 -18.25 10.20 3.02
N GLU A 117 -18.07 9.20 3.89
CA GLU A 117 -17.30 9.33 5.13
C GLU A 117 -15.84 9.70 4.83
N SER A 118 -15.20 9.05 3.85
CA SER A 118 -13.81 9.33 3.47
C SER A 118 -13.58 10.76 2.98
N PHE A 119 -14.56 11.35 2.29
CA PHE A 119 -14.47 12.70 1.73
C PHE A 119 -15.19 13.77 2.56
N ASN A 120 -15.66 13.44 3.76
CA ASN A 120 -16.45 14.33 4.63
C ASN A 120 -17.65 14.97 3.90
N MET A 121 -18.29 14.20 3.00
CA MET A 121 -19.44 14.65 2.22
C MET A 121 -20.71 14.45 3.05
N LYS A 122 -21.55 15.48 3.13
CA LYS A 122 -22.88 15.41 3.78
C LYS A 122 -23.91 14.73 2.89
#